data_AF-A0A4Q5Z514-F1
#
_entry.id   AF-A0A4Q5Z514-F1
#
_cell.length_a   1.000
_cell.length_b   1.000
_cell.length_c   1.000
_cell.angle_alpha   90.00
_cell.angle_beta   90.00
_cell.angle_gamma   90.00
#
_symmetry.space_group_name_H-M   'P 1'
#
loop_
_entity.id
_entity.type
_entity.pdbx_description
1 polymer ?
#
loop_
_entity_poly.entity_id
_entity_poly.type
_entity_poly.pdbx_seq_one_letter_code
_entity_poly.pdbx_strand_id
1 'polypeptide(L)' 'MNTKKLSLLMYLSWEVQRKKRFNRSRSLQSAWAILLTEDITVFHLVKKHSHERYQNKVQSEDLTLFQS' A
#
# COMPACT_ATOMS: atom_id res chain seq x y z
N MET A 1 13.66 4.65 12.86
CA MET A 1 12.48 3.96 12.29
C MET A 1 11.53 4.87 11.47
N ASN A 2 11.54 6.20 11.58
CA ASN A 2 10.67 7.09 10.75
C ASN A 2 11.20 7.40 9.35
N THR A 3 12.50 7.25 9.10
CA THR A 3 13.14 7.57 7.81
C THR A 3 12.67 6.67 6.67
N LYS A 4 12.48 5.36 6.94
CA LYS A 4 11.96 4.38 5.98
C LYS A 4 10.55 4.74 5.49
N LYS A 5 9.67 5.16 6.41
CA LYS A 5 8.30 5.59 6.07
C LYS A 5 8.28 6.88 5.26
N LEU A 6 9.14 7.83 5.59
CA LEU A 6 9.28 9.08 4.83
C LEU A 6 9.80 8.83 3.41
N SER A 7 10.87 8.04 3.25
CA SER A 7 11.40 7.72 1.92
C SER A 7 10.38 6.98 1.07
N LEU A 8 9.60 6.08 1.67
CA LEU A 8 8.53 5.34 1.00
C LEU A 8 7.38 6.27 0.57
N LEU A 9 6.92 7.16 1.46
CA LEU A 9 5.91 8.16 1.12
C LEU A 9 6.35 9.02 -0.06
N MET A 10 7.61 9.46 -0.07
CA MET A 10 8.17 10.25 -1.15
C MET A 10 8.22 9.47 -2.46
N TYR A 11 8.66 8.21 -2.43
CA TYR A 11 8.68 7.33 -3.59
C TYR A 11 7.27 7.07 -4.16
N LEU A 12 6.30 6.70 -3.31
CA LEU A 12 4.91 6.48 -3.72
C LEU A 12 4.29 7.75 -4.31
N SER A 13 4.55 8.91 -3.69
CA SER A 13 4.04 10.17 -4.20
C SER A 13 4.62 10.53 -5.57
N TRP A 14 5.88 10.18 -5.82
CA TRP A 14 6.50 10.36 -7.13
C TRP A 14 5.93 9.38 -8.17
N GLU A 15 5.66 8.12 -7.81
CA GLU A 15 5.00 7.17 -8.69
C GLU A 15 3.60 7.65 -9.10
N VAL A 16 2.81 8.12 -8.15
CA VAL A 16 1.46 8.67 -8.40
C VAL A 16 1.57 9.88 -9.33
N GLN A 17 2.50 10.80 -9.06
CA GLN A 17 2.75 11.96 -9.89
C GLN A 17 3.13 11.56 -11.33
N ARG A 18 4.03 10.57 -11.49
CA ARG A 18 4.46 10.07 -12.79
C ARG A 18 3.32 9.40 -13.57
N LYS A 19 2.55 8.51 -12.93
CA LYS A 19 1.50 7.70 -13.59
C LYS A 19 0.24 8.51 -13.87
N LYS A 20 -0.15 9.42 -12.97
CA LYS A 20 -1.42 10.18 -13.04
C LYS A 20 -1.26 11.63 -13.48
N ARG A 21 -0.02 12.13 -13.65
CA ARG A 21 0.31 13.52 -14.00
C ARG A 21 -0.33 14.55 -13.05
N PHE A 22 -0.49 14.20 -11.77
CA PHE A 22 -0.99 15.11 -10.75
C PHE A 22 0.10 16.04 -10.24
N ASN A 23 -0.31 17.16 -9.64
CA ASN A 23 0.63 18.03 -8.94
C ASN A 23 1.18 17.35 -7.67
N ARG A 24 2.27 17.89 -7.15
CA ARG A 24 3.04 17.29 -6.05
C ARG A 24 2.20 17.08 -4.79
N SER A 25 1.37 18.07 -4.43
CA SER A 25 0.54 18.07 -3.23
C SER A 25 -0.55 16.99 -3.28
N ARG A 26 -1.28 16.89 -4.40
CA ARG A 26 -2.32 15.88 -4.60
C ARG A 26 -1.72 14.47 -4.62
N SER A 27 -0.55 14.32 -5.23
CA SER A 27 0.17 13.03 -5.25
C SER A 27 0.65 12.60 -3.87
N LEU A 28 1.11 13.56 -3.04
CA LEU A 28 1.50 13.30 -1.66
C LEU A 28 0.28 12.89 -0.81
N GLN A 29 -0.85 13.57 -0.97
CA GLN A 29 -2.09 13.25 -0.24
C GLN A 29 -2.59 11.84 -0.60
N SER A 30 -2.57 11.46 -1.88
CA SER A 30 -2.92 10.10 -2.31
C SER A 30 -1.96 9.05 -1.76
N ALA A 31 -0.66 9.29 -1.81
CA ALA A 31 0.34 8.37 -1.26
C ALA A 31 0.19 8.19 0.27
N TRP A 32 -0.14 9.27 0.98
CA TRP A 32 -0.41 9.22 2.41
C TRP A 32 -1.67 8.40 2.73
N ALA A 33 -2.73 8.57 1.96
CA ALA A 33 -3.95 7.77 2.11
C ALA A 33 -3.69 6.26 1.88
N ILE A 34 -2.84 5.91 0.90
CA ILE A 34 -2.44 4.53 0.64
C ILE A 34 -1.66 3.97 1.84
N LEU A 35 -0.67 4.70 2.36
CA LEU A 35 0.09 4.25 3.53
C LEU A 35 -0.77 4.10 4.79
N LEU A 36 -1.75 4.99 5.00
CA LEU A 36 -2.67 4.89 6.14
C LEU A 36 -3.63 3.71 6.03
N THR A 37 -3.93 3.28 4.81
CA THR A 37 -4.87 2.19 4.54
C THR A 37 -4.17 0.90 4.15
N GLU A 38 -2.84 0.83 4.29
CA GLU A 38 -2.01 -0.30 3.87
C GLU A 38 -2.57 -1.62 4.43
N ASP A 39 -2.76 -1.71 5.75
CA ASP A 39 -3.28 -2.92 6.40
C ASP A 39 -4.70 -3.31 5.93
N ILE A 40 -5.57 -2.32 5.74
CA ILE A 40 -6.97 -2.55 5.33
C ILE A 40 -7.05 -2.99 3.86
N THR A 41 -6.25 -2.37 3.01
CA THR A 41 -6.23 -2.65 1.57
C THR A 41 -5.67 -4.03 1.28
N VAL A 42 -4.63 -4.48 2.00
CA VAL A 42 -4.12 -5.85 1.88
C VAL A 42 -5.16 -6.86 2.33
N PHE A 43 -5.81 -6.65 3.48
CA PHE A 43 -6.89 -7.53 3.93
C PHE A 43 -7.99 -7.67 2.86
N HIS A 44 -8.41 -6.57 2.25
CA HIS A 44 -9.46 -6.59 1.22
C HIS A 44 -8.98 -7.23 -0.10
N LEU A 45 -7.73 -7.01 -0.50
CA LEU A 45 -7.12 -7.65 -1.67
C LEU A 45 -7.03 -9.16 -1.47
N VAL A 46 -6.53 -9.59 -0.30
CA VAL A 46 -6.46 -11.01 0.08
C VAL A 46 -7.85 -11.60 0.09
N LYS A 47 -8.81 -10.99 0.79
CA LYS A 47 -10.19 -11.49 0.82
C LYS A 47 -10.83 -11.58 -0.57
N LYS A 48 -10.52 -10.64 -1.48
CA LYS A 48 -11.06 -10.62 -2.84
C LYS A 48 -10.39 -11.64 -3.77
N HIS A 49 -9.10 -11.92 -3.57
CA HIS A 49 -8.31 -12.80 -4.44
C HIS A 49 -8.07 -14.21 -3.86
N SER A 50 -8.37 -14.43 -2.58
CA SER A 50 -8.41 -15.77 -1.96
C SER A 50 -9.74 -16.44 -2.29
N HIS A 51 -9.74 -17.27 -3.32
CA HIS A 51 -10.88 -18.15 -3.60
C HIS A 51 -10.95 -19.28 -2.56
N GLU A 52 -12.17 -19.76 -2.28
CA GLU A 52 -12.48 -20.86 -1.37
C GLU A 52 -11.67 -22.16 -1.64
N ARG A 53 -11.18 -22.33 -2.87
CA ARG A 53 -10.36 -23.48 -3.31
C ARG A 53 -8.85 -23.35 -3.05
N TYR A 54 -8.33 -22.19 -2.63
CA TYR A 54 -6.90 -22.02 -2.33
C TYR A 54 -6.64 -22.29 -0.84
N GLN A 55 -5.85 -23.34 -0.56
CA GLN A 55 -5.52 -23.78 0.82
C GLN A 55 -4.57 -22.83 1.58
N ASN A 56 -3.93 -21.87 0.89
CA ASN A 56 -3.06 -20.89 1.53
C ASN A 56 -3.88 -19.70 2.05
N LYS A 57 -4.62 -19.90 3.14
CA LYS A 57 -5.17 -18.80 3.94
C LYS A 57 -4.01 -18.15 4.69
N VAL A 58 -3.32 -17.24 4.02
CA VAL A 58 -2.26 -16.43 4.64
C VAL A 58 -2.88 -15.69 5.83
N GLN A 59 -2.28 -15.81 7.01
CA GLN A 59 -2.78 -15.11 8.19
C GLN A 59 -2.69 -13.60 7.96
N SER A 60 -3.73 -12.86 8.37
CA SER A 60 -3.82 -11.40 8.23
C SER A 60 -2.60 -10.67 8.79
N GLU A 61 -1.91 -11.28 9.75
CA GLU A 61 -0.73 -10.76 10.45
C GLU A 61 0.55 -10.83 9.59
N ASP A 62 0.60 -11.71 8.58
CA ASP A 62 1.72 -11.85 7.64
C ASP A 62 1.55 -11.01 6.38
N LEU A 63 0.42 -10.34 6.25
CA LEU A 63 -0.02 -9.64 5.06
C LEU A 63 0.36 -8.16 5.13
N THR A 64 1.67 -7.92 5.06
CA THR A 64 2.24 -6.58 4.90
C THR A 64 2.51 -6.32 3.42
N LEU A 65 2.22 -5.11 2.94
CA LEU A 65 2.54 -4.75 1.55
C LEU A 65 4.06 -4.70 1.31
N PHE A 66 4.85 -4.51 2.38
CA PHE A 66 6.31 -4.42 2.30
C PHE A 66 7.00 -5.11 3.49
N GLN A 67 7.87 -6.09 3.19
CA GLN A 67 8.79 -6.70 4.17
C GLN A 67 9.95 -5.74 4.48
N SER A 68 10.31 -5.65 5.77
CA SER A 68 11.23 -4.66 6.36
C SER A 68 12.72 -4.96 6.25
#